data_AF-A0A6P7FP82-F1
#
_entry.id   AF-A0A6P7FP82-F1
#
_cell.length_a   1.000
_cell.length_b   1.000
_cell.length_c   1.000
_cell.angle_alpha   90.00
_cell.angle_beta   90.00
_cell.angle_gamma   90.00
#
_symmetry.space_group_name_H-M   'P 1'
#
loop_
_entity.id
_entity.type
_entity.pdbx_description
1 polymer ?
#
loop_
_entity_poly.entity_id
_entity_poly.type
_entity_poly.pdbx_seq_one_letter_code
_entity_poly.pdbx_strand_id
1 'polypeptide(L)'
;MAQNVPNIKRNAPNILVTGTPGVGKSTLCSQLAEVTGLQWLEISKIAKDYNCLEEFDEVYQCPVLDEDKLLDGLEEAMCKGGNIVDYHSCEFFPERWFDVVFVLRAENTVLYDRLITRGYTGKKLEDNVQLSS
;
A
#
# COMPACT_ATOMS: atom_id res chain seq x y z
N MET A 1 -9.15 31.78 5.80
CA MET A 1 -8.87 31.55 7.23
C MET A 1 -8.25 30.18 7.33
N ALA A 2 -6.95 30.09 7.64
CA ALA A 2 -6.26 28.82 7.77
C ALA A 2 -6.82 28.10 9.00
N GLN A 3 -7.47 26.95 8.78
CA GLN A 3 -7.91 26.12 9.89
C GLN A 3 -6.67 25.59 10.62
N ASN A 4 -6.59 25.94 11.90
CA ASN A 4 -5.52 25.59 12.79
C ASN A 4 -5.68 24.10 13.17
N VAL A 5 -5.14 23.21 12.34
CA VAL A 5 -5.14 21.77 12.61
C VAL A 5 -4.13 21.51 13.74
N PRO A 6 -4.53 20.93 14.89
CA PRO A 6 -3.60 20.66 15.98
C PRO A 6 -2.45 19.78 15.46
N ASN A 7 -1.22 20.21 15.71
CA ASN A 7 -0.03 19.45 15.39
C ASN A 7 0.01 18.21 16.30
N ILE A 8 -0.64 17.13 15.86
CA ILE A 8 -0.62 15.83 16.54
C ILE A 8 0.81 15.32 16.46
N LYS A 9 1.54 15.46 17.56
CA LYS A 9 2.89 14.90 17.70
C LYS A 9 2.78 13.39 17.69
N ARG A 10 3.15 12.75 16.57
CA ARG A 10 3.26 11.30 16.49
C ARG A 10 4.33 10.80 17.45
N ASN A 11 4.09 9.62 18.04
CA ASN A 11 5.04 8.99 18.96
C ASN A 11 6.15 8.22 18.24
N ALA A 12 5.94 7.89 16.96
CA ALA A 12 6.86 7.15 16.11
C ALA A 12 6.54 7.44 14.62
N PRO A 13 7.48 7.24 13.68
CA PRO A 13 7.27 7.59 12.28
C PRO A 13 6.28 6.63 11.59
N ASN A 14 5.62 7.13 10.56
CA ASN A 14 4.87 6.33 9.60
C ASN A 14 5.66 6.25 8.29
N ILE A 15 5.80 5.03 7.79
CA ILE A 15 6.57 4.70 6.60
C ILE A 15 5.62 4.11 5.56
N LEU A 16 5.60 4.67 4.35
CA LEU A 16 4.94 4.04 3.21
C LEU A 16 5.96 3.26 2.40
N VAL A 17 5.65 2.01 2.09
CA VAL A 17 6.38 1.18 1.13
C VAL A 17 5.45 0.91 -0.04
N THR A 18 5.80 1.48 -1.20
CA THR A 18 5.02 1.37 -2.43
C THR A 18 5.85 0.86 -3.61
N GLY A 19 5.19 0.60 -4.73
CA GLY A 19 5.77 0.03 -5.94
C GLY A 19 4.92 -1.09 -6.52
N THR A 20 5.23 -1.47 -7.75
CA THR A 20 4.47 -2.45 -8.54
C THR A 20 4.26 -3.77 -7.77
N PRO A 21 3.12 -4.46 -7.91
CA PRO A 21 2.95 -5.79 -7.35
C PRO A 21 4.10 -6.73 -7.75
N GLY A 22 4.69 -7.45 -6.78
CA GLY A 22 5.79 -8.40 -7.03
C GLY A 22 7.22 -7.87 -6.79
N VAL A 23 7.41 -6.57 -6.55
CA VAL A 23 8.74 -5.98 -6.27
C VAL A 23 9.36 -6.37 -4.92
N GLY A 24 8.57 -6.95 -4.01
CA GLY A 24 9.05 -7.43 -2.70
C GLY A 24 8.68 -6.58 -1.49
N LYS A 25 7.69 -5.67 -1.62
CA LYS A 25 7.20 -4.80 -0.53
C LYS A 25 6.93 -5.57 0.76
N SER A 26 6.10 -6.60 0.72
CA SER A 26 5.70 -7.36 1.91
C SER A 26 6.88 -8.06 2.60
N THR A 27 7.87 -8.53 1.84
CA THR A 27 9.11 -9.09 2.41
C THR A 27 9.90 -8.01 3.15
N LEU A 28 10.06 -6.83 2.55
CA LEU A 28 10.73 -5.70 3.17
C LEU A 28 9.99 -5.22 4.43
N CYS A 29 8.67 -5.06 4.35
CA CYS A 29 7.85 -4.60 5.47
C CYS A 29 7.89 -5.56 6.66
N SER A 30 7.84 -6.88 6.40
CA SER A 30 7.99 -7.89 7.45
C SER A 30 9.33 -7.76 8.19
N GLN A 31 10.44 -7.61 7.46
CA GLN A 31 11.77 -7.44 8.05
C GLN A 31 11.91 -6.11 8.80
N LEU A 32 11.38 -5.01 8.24
CA LEU A 32 11.38 -3.73 8.94
C LEU A 32 10.59 -3.80 10.24
N ALA A 33 9.41 -4.40 10.24
CA ALA A 33 8.57 -4.52 11.43
C ALA A 33 9.29 -5.30 12.54
N GLU A 34 9.97 -6.40 12.19
CA GLU A 34 10.75 -7.21 13.13
C GLU A 34 11.91 -6.42 13.76
N VAL A 35 12.64 -5.64 12.95
CA VAL A 35 13.82 -4.88 13.41
C VAL A 35 13.44 -3.61 14.18
N THR A 36 12.37 -2.93 13.76
CA THR A 36 11.99 -1.61 14.29
C THR A 36 10.91 -1.65 15.37
N GLY A 37 10.15 -2.75 15.45
CA GLY A 37 8.96 -2.86 16.30
C GLY A 37 7.77 -2.05 15.82
N LEU A 38 7.82 -1.45 14.61
CA LEU A 38 6.70 -0.74 14.03
C LEU A 38 5.59 -1.70 13.61
N GLN A 39 4.34 -1.22 13.63
CA GLN A 39 3.18 -1.99 13.22
C GLN A 39 3.10 -2.09 11.69
N TRP A 40 3.13 -3.31 11.15
CA TRP A 40 2.94 -3.54 9.73
C TRP A 40 1.45 -3.56 9.36
N LEU A 41 1.07 -2.69 8.42
CA LEU A 41 -0.27 -2.56 7.84
C LEU A 41 -0.23 -2.99 6.37
N GLU A 42 -0.71 -4.20 6.09
CA GLU A 42 -0.91 -4.69 4.72
C GLU A 42 -2.28 -4.23 4.20
N ILE A 43 -2.30 -3.14 3.41
CA ILE A 43 -3.54 -2.46 3.03
C ILE A 43 -4.47 -3.37 2.20
N SER A 44 -3.91 -4.20 1.31
CA SER A 44 -4.70 -5.16 0.54
C SER A 44 -5.43 -6.19 1.40
N LYS A 45 -4.87 -6.52 2.57
CA LYS A 45 -5.49 -7.44 3.53
C LYS A 45 -6.52 -6.71 4.39
N ILE A 46 -6.17 -5.52 4.89
CA ILE A 46 -7.09 -4.67 5.65
C ILE A 46 -8.35 -4.36 4.82
N ALA A 47 -8.20 -3.99 3.55
CA ALA A 47 -9.35 -3.73 2.69
C ALA A 47 -10.30 -4.94 2.56
N LYS A 48 -9.76 -6.17 2.52
CA LYS A 48 -10.56 -7.41 2.50
C LYS A 48 -11.22 -7.66 3.84
N ASP A 49 -10.47 -7.56 4.94
CA ASP A 49 -10.94 -7.89 6.27
C ASP A 49 -12.03 -6.92 6.76
N TYR A 50 -11.98 -5.66 6.31
CA TYR A 50 -12.94 -4.60 6.66
C TYR A 50 -14.05 -4.37 5.62
N ASN A 51 -14.15 -5.25 4.61
CA ASN A 51 -15.11 -5.13 3.51
C ASN A 51 -15.09 -3.73 2.86
N CYS A 52 -13.88 -3.20 2.60
CA CYS A 52 -13.67 -1.95 1.84
C CYS A 52 -13.58 -2.23 0.34
N LEU A 53 -14.13 -3.34 -0.13
CA LEU A 53 -14.15 -3.72 -1.54
C LEU A 53 -15.59 -3.62 -2.03
N GLU A 54 -15.83 -2.74 -2.98
CA GLU A 54 -17.12 -2.56 -3.66
C GLU A 54 -17.31 -3.59 -4.78
N GLU A 55 -18.26 -3.32 -5.68
CA GLU A 55 -18.57 -4.17 -6.83
C GLU A 55 -17.33 -4.41 -7.70
N PHE A 56 -17.31 -5.58 -8.33
CA PHE A 56 -16.21 -6.03 -9.16
C PHE A 56 -16.14 -5.22 -10.45
N ASP A 57 -15.00 -4.60 -10.73
CA ASP A 57 -14.76 -3.95 -12.01
C ASP A 57 -14.48 -5.02 -13.08
N GLU A 58 -15.42 -5.18 -14.01
CA GLU A 58 -15.31 -6.15 -15.11
C GLU A 58 -14.18 -5.81 -16.11
N VAL A 59 -13.76 -4.54 -16.21
CA VAL A 59 -12.70 -4.08 -17.12
C VAL A 59 -11.33 -4.41 -16.56
N TYR A 60 -11.09 -4.15 -15.27
CA TYR A 60 -9.81 -4.39 -14.60
C TYR A 60 -9.72 -5.76 -13.89
N GLN A 61 -10.83 -6.50 -13.88
CA GLN A 61 -10.96 -7.80 -13.24
C GLN A 61 -10.48 -7.76 -11.77
N CYS A 62 -10.91 -6.74 -11.04
CA CYS A 62 -10.64 -6.58 -9.61
C CYS A 62 -11.76 -5.84 -8.88
N PRO A 63 -11.98 -6.13 -7.59
CA PRO A 63 -12.90 -5.33 -6.76
C PRO A 63 -12.43 -3.87 -6.69
N VAL A 64 -13.36 -2.93 -6.80
CA VAL A 64 -13.10 -1.50 -6.59
C VAL A 64 -12.84 -1.27 -5.10
N LEU A 65 -11.80 -0.50 -4.77
CA LEU A 65 -11.50 -0.15 -3.38
C LEU A 65 -12.34 1.06 -2.96
N ASP A 66 -13.08 0.93 -1.87
CA ASP A 66 -13.68 2.07 -1.17
C ASP A 66 -12.57 2.79 -0.38
N GLU A 67 -11.96 3.79 -1.04
CA GLU A 67 -10.86 4.58 -0.51
C GLU A 67 -11.27 5.34 0.75
N ASP A 68 -12.44 5.97 0.75
CA ASP A 68 -12.93 6.76 1.90
C ASP A 68 -13.08 5.90 3.15
N LYS A 69 -13.74 4.74 3.03
CA LYS A 69 -13.90 3.81 4.14
C LYS A 69 -12.58 3.25 4.65
N LEU A 70 -11.65 2.96 3.74
CA LEU A 70 -10.31 2.53 4.12
C LEU A 70 -9.56 3.63 4.88
N LEU A 71 -9.63 4.86 4.39
CA LEU A 71 -8.99 6.01 5.02
C LEU A 71 -9.52 6.27 6.43
N ASP A 72 -10.85 6.23 6.60
CA ASP A 72 -11.51 6.36 7.90
C ASP A 72 -11.06 5.26 8.87
N GLY A 73 -10.93 4.02 8.40
CA GLY A 73 -10.47 2.88 9.22
C GLY A 73 -9.00 2.99 9.66
N LEU A 74 -8.16 3.70 8.90
CA LEU A 74 -6.73 3.85 9.17
C LEU A 74 -6.39 5.13 9.95
N GLU A 75 -7.25 6.15 9.91
CA GLU A 75 -6.98 7.49 10.46
C GLU A 75 -6.48 7.45 11.91
N GLU A 76 -7.12 6.66 12.79
CA GLU A 76 -6.72 6.57 14.19
C GLU A 76 -5.30 5.98 14.36
N ALA A 77 -4.98 4.91 13.63
CA ALA A 77 -3.67 4.27 13.67
C ALA A 77 -2.58 5.19 13.11
N MET A 78 -2.87 5.86 11.98
CA MET A 78 -1.94 6.76 11.32
C MET A 78 -1.70 8.05 12.13
N CYS A 79 -2.69 8.53 12.89
CA CYS A 79 -2.52 9.65 13.81
C CYS A 79 -1.63 9.32 15.01
N LYS A 80 -1.67 8.08 15.53
CA LYS A 80 -0.79 7.65 16.63
C LYS A 80 0.69 7.55 16.20
N GLY A 81 0.93 7.21 14.94
CA GLY A 81 2.26 6.99 14.40
C GLY A 81 2.79 5.58 14.69
N GLY A 82 3.94 5.22 14.09
CA GLY A 82 4.59 3.94 14.31
C GLY A 82 4.17 2.83 13.36
N ASN A 83 3.78 3.18 12.13
CA ASN A 83 3.25 2.22 11.17
C ASN A 83 4.17 2.05 9.95
N ILE A 84 4.19 0.84 9.40
CA ILE A 84 4.72 0.54 8.07
C ILE A 84 3.53 0.16 7.19
N VAL A 85 3.24 0.97 6.20
CA VAL A 85 2.12 0.78 5.28
C VAL A 85 2.64 0.11 4.00
N ASP A 86 2.09 -1.05 3.65
CA ASP A 86 2.36 -1.77 2.40
C ASP A 86 1.17 -1.64 1.44
N TYR A 87 1.36 -0.88 0.37
CA TYR A 87 0.39 -0.83 -0.73
C TYR A 87 1.04 -0.56 -2.08
N HIS A 88 0.33 -0.81 -3.17
CA HIS A 88 0.89 -0.65 -4.52
C HIS A 88 0.60 0.72 -5.15
N SER A 89 -0.40 1.45 -4.63
CA SER A 89 -0.72 2.84 -4.97
C SER A 89 -0.50 3.74 -3.76
N CYS A 90 -0.23 5.01 -3.99
CA CYS A 90 -0.05 6.00 -2.92
C CYS A 90 -0.90 7.26 -3.09
N GLU A 91 -1.68 7.36 -4.18
CA GLU A 91 -2.27 8.63 -4.63
C GLU A 91 -3.41 9.14 -3.74
N PHE A 92 -4.16 8.24 -3.10
CA PHE A 92 -5.31 8.58 -2.26
C PHE A 92 -4.98 8.79 -0.79
N PHE A 93 -3.75 8.49 -0.36
CA PHE A 93 -3.38 8.69 1.04
C PHE A 93 -3.09 10.17 1.34
N PRO A 94 -3.55 10.70 2.49
CA PRO A 94 -3.17 12.04 2.93
C PRO A 94 -1.66 12.18 3.09
N GLU A 95 -1.04 13.16 2.42
CA GLU A 95 0.42 13.40 2.52
C GLU A 95 0.90 13.52 3.97
N ARG A 96 0.08 14.13 4.83
CA ARG A 96 0.37 14.30 6.25
C ARG A 96 0.67 12.98 6.95
N TRP A 97 0.15 11.84 6.48
CA TRP A 97 0.24 10.55 7.15
C TRP A 97 1.65 9.99 7.20
N PHE A 98 2.53 10.35 6.28
CA PHE A 98 3.83 9.70 6.14
C PHE A 98 4.98 10.65 6.42
N ASP A 99 5.98 10.14 7.12
CA ASP A 99 7.24 10.84 7.36
C ASP A 99 8.28 10.49 6.27
N VAL A 100 8.13 9.31 5.65
CA VAL A 100 8.97 8.85 4.53
C VAL A 100 8.20 7.87 3.64
N VAL A 101 8.50 7.92 2.33
CA VAL A 101 7.93 7.02 1.31
C VAL A 101 9.07 6.32 0.58
N PHE A 102 9.03 4.99 0.54
CA PHE A 102 9.95 4.15 -0.24
C PHE A 102 9.23 3.57 -1.45
N VAL A 103 9.75 3.84 -2.64
CA VAL A 103 9.25 3.27 -3.90
C VAL A 103 10.20 2.16 -4.34
N LEU A 104 9.76 0.90 -4.22
CA LEU A 104 10.53 -0.27 -4.64
C LEU A 104 10.41 -0.48 -6.14
N ARG A 105 11.55 -0.74 -6.77
CA ARG A 105 11.65 -1.11 -8.18
C ARG A 105 12.39 -2.43 -8.30
N ALA A 106 11.97 -3.27 -9.25
CA ALA A 106 12.61 -4.52 -9.59
C ALA A 106 12.72 -4.63 -11.11
N GLU A 107 13.72 -5.37 -11.61
CA GLU A 107 13.84 -5.60 -13.04
C GLU A 107 12.65 -6.41 -13.58
N ASN A 108 12.18 -6.03 -14.77
CA ASN A 108 10.98 -6.57 -15.42
C ASN A 108 11.04 -8.10 -15.61
N THR A 109 12.23 -8.65 -15.88
CA THR A 109 12.44 -10.10 -16.04
C THR A 109 12.10 -10.88 -14.77
N VAL A 110 12.56 -10.39 -13.62
CA VAL A 110 12.28 -10.99 -12.30
C VAL A 110 10.83 -10.75 -11.88
N LEU A 111 10.24 -9.61 -12.26
CA LEU A 111 8.84 -9.30 -11.97
C LEU A 111 7.89 -10.25 -12.72
N TYR A 112 8.19 -10.53 -13.99
CA TYR A 112 7.39 -11.42 -14.85
C TYR A 112 7.25 -12.82 -14.24
N ASP A 113 8.36 -13.46 -13.88
CA ASP A 113 8.36 -14.81 -13.29
C ASP A 113 7.58 -14.86 -11.96
N ARG A 114 7.71 -13.81 -11.13
CA ARG A 114 7.00 -13.70 -9.85
C ARG A 114 5.50 -13.50 -10.03
N LEU A 115 5.08 -12.72 -11.02
CA LEU A 115 3.67 -12.47 -11.31
C LEU A 115 2.99 -13.71 -11.92
N ILE A 116 3.67 -14.43 -12.82
CA ILE A 116 3.18 -15.72 -13.33
C ILE A 116 2.98 -16.73 -12.19
N THR A 117 3.94 -16.82 -11.28
CA THR A 117 3.84 -17.73 -10.10
C THR A 117 2.64 -17.38 -9.21
N ARG A 118 2.21 -16.11 -9.21
CA ARG A 118 1.01 -15.64 -8.50
C ARG A 118 -0.29 -15.83 -9.29
N GLY A 119 -0.24 -16.47 -10.46
CA GLY A 119 -1.40 -16.76 -11.30
C GLY A 119 -1.87 -15.60 -12.18
N TYR A 120 -1.05 -14.56 -12.35
CA TYR A 120 -1.39 -13.46 -13.26
C TYR A 120 -1.20 -13.93 -14.71
N THR A 121 -2.21 -13.71 -15.55
CA THR A 121 -2.20 -14.10 -16.97
C THR A 121 -2.73 -12.98 -17.85
N GLY A 122 -2.43 -13.06 -19.16
CA GLY A 122 -2.96 -12.14 -20.18
C GLY A 122 -2.58 -10.67 -19.94
N LYS A 123 -3.50 -9.76 -20.29
CA LYS A 123 -3.30 -8.31 -20.27
C LYS A 123 -2.88 -7.77 -18.89
N LYS A 124 -3.38 -8.36 -17.81
CA LYS A 124 -3.04 -7.96 -16.43
C LYS A 124 -1.57 -8.20 -16.10
N LEU A 125 -0.94 -9.20 -16.70
CA LEU A 125 0.50 -9.46 -16.56
C LEU A 125 1.29 -8.42 -17.37
N GLU A 126 0.87 -8.17 -18.61
CA GLU A 126 1.52 -7.20 -19.51
C GLU A 126 1.48 -5.78 -18.96
N ASP A 127 0.31 -5.32 -18.49
CA ASP A 127 0.12 -3.98 -17.92
C ASP A 127 1.03 -3.77 -16.70
N ASN A 128 1.13 -4.75 -15.79
CA ASN A 128 1.98 -4.66 -14.60
C ASN A 128 3.47 -4.70 -14.90
N VAL A 129 3.89 -5.39 -15.97
CA VAL A 129 5.30 -5.48 -16.38
C VAL A 129 5.72 -4.27 -17.21
N GLN A 130 4.80 -3.66 -17.96
CA GLN A 130 5.05 -2.42 -18.69
C GLN A 130 5.16 -1.21 -17.77
N LEU A 131 4.34 -1.14 -16.70
CA LEU A 131 4.36 -0.05 -15.71
C LEU A 131 5.70 0.07 -14.94
N SER A 132 6.57 -0.94 -14.98
CA SER A 132 7.89 -0.91 -14.35
C SER A 132 9.05 -0.53 -15.29
N SER A 133 8.76 -0.14 -16.55
CA SER A 133 9.74 0.27 -17.57
C SER A 133 10.09 1.75 -17.54
#